data_AF-A0A4Q4CXP8-F1
#
_entry.id   AF-A0A4Q4CXP8-F1
#
_cell.length_a   1.000
_cell.length_b   1.000
_cell.length_c   1.000
_cell.angle_alpha   90.00
_cell.angle_beta   90.00
_cell.angle_gamma   90.00
#
_symmetry.space_group_name_H-M   'P 1'
#
loop_
_entity.id
_entity.type
_entity.pdbx_description
1 polymer ?
#
loop_
_entity_poly.entity_id
_entity_poly.type
_entity_poly.pdbx_seq_one_letter_code
_entity_poly.pdbx_strand_id
1 'polypeptide(L)'
;MTADTGPKGGAAAACPFAGGQPKPGGAQDGILGPLPGFRHFLGAPGAAERFQVDGADPRQSADAMAVLRRRLRGLALLMGNRPAHAAENPQIPSGYTYLLQLTAHDLVSTTTGFWSAGGPRPGVANAAGAPLRLRTLYGDGPGACPFAFAPDGARDLTRSRFRLSAIRGAPAATPDAGAYRDIGRAATPGTLGTRRGSGEALLADTRNDQSALLAQVTGLFEMLHNAILDMIPPVQQIRRGTAIASAASRRRR
;
A
#
# COMPACT_ATOMS: atom_id res chain seq x y z
N MET A 1 48.80 -26.59 -38.75
CA MET A 1 48.78 -27.25 -37.42
C MET A 1 48.95 -26.18 -36.36
N THR A 2 47.95 -25.33 -36.17
CA THR A 2 46.90 -25.44 -35.13
C THR A 2 47.50 -25.44 -33.73
N ALA A 3 47.77 -24.24 -33.22
CA ALA A 3 47.99 -23.98 -31.81
C ALA A 3 46.64 -23.97 -31.10
N ASP A 4 46.49 -24.90 -30.18
CA ASP A 4 45.37 -25.09 -29.25
C ASP A 4 45.48 -24.06 -28.13
N THR A 5 44.58 -23.08 -28.13
CA THR A 5 44.39 -22.11 -27.04
C THR A 5 43.01 -22.33 -26.45
N GLY A 6 42.91 -23.21 -25.45
CA GLY A 6 41.70 -23.41 -24.65
C GLY A 6 41.29 -22.14 -23.89
N PRO A 7 40.05 -21.64 -24.02
CA PRO A 7 39.58 -20.53 -23.23
C PRO A 7 38.93 -21.00 -21.91
N LYS A 8 39.12 -20.15 -20.90
CA LYS A 8 38.67 -20.24 -19.51
C LYS A 8 37.14 -20.40 -19.43
N GLY A 9 36.67 -21.42 -18.70
CA GLY A 9 35.26 -21.60 -18.35
C GLY A 9 34.83 -20.63 -17.25
N GLY A 10 34.22 -19.52 -17.63
CA GLY A 10 33.45 -18.66 -16.73
C GLY A 10 31.98 -19.09 -16.74
N ALA A 11 31.48 -19.56 -15.61
CA ALA A 11 30.06 -19.83 -15.40
C ALA A 11 29.29 -18.51 -15.35
N ALA A 12 28.56 -18.20 -16.42
CA ALA A 12 27.56 -17.13 -16.43
C ALA A 12 26.17 -17.75 -16.25
N ALA A 13 25.54 -17.40 -15.13
CA ALA A 13 24.16 -17.74 -14.82
C ALA A 13 23.21 -17.23 -15.93
N ALA A 14 22.47 -18.15 -16.54
CA ALA A 14 21.44 -17.83 -17.51
C ALA A 14 20.19 -17.26 -16.81
N CYS A 15 19.88 -16.00 -17.10
CA CYS A 15 18.60 -15.37 -16.77
C CYS A 15 17.44 -16.09 -17.50
N PRO A 16 16.27 -16.31 -16.88
CA PRO A 16 15.21 -17.15 -17.46
C PRO A 16 14.31 -16.42 -18.49
N PHE A 17 14.80 -15.37 -19.14
CA PHE A 17 14.00 -14.56 -20.10
C PHE A 17 14.37 -14.78 -21.58
N ALA A 18 14.91 -15.95 -21.93
CA ALA A 18 15.22 -16.31 -23.31
C ALA A 18 14.06 -17.06 -24.00
N GLY A 19 13.22 -16.29 -24.70
CA GLY A 19 12.65 -16.60 -26.02
C GLY A 19 11.96 -17.95 -26.27
N GLY A 20 10.66 -18.02 -26.02
CA GLY A 20 9.75 -18.88 -26.78
C GLY A 20 9.19 -18.11 -27.98
N GLN A 21 9.36 -18.61 -29.20
CA GLN A 21 8.81 -17.97 -30.40
C GLN A 21 7.27 -17.89 -30.35
N PRO A 22 6.65 -16.72 -30.57
CA PRO A 22 5.19 -16.62 -30.60
C PRO A 22 4.64 -17.09 -31.96
N LYS A 23 3.60 -17.92 -31.89
CA LYS A 23 2.75 -18.31 -33.04
C LYS A 23 2.19 -17.05 -33.74
N PRO A 24 2.08 -17.05 -35.08
CA PRO A 24 1.46 -15.94 -35.79
C PRO A 24 -0.06 -16.06 -35.65
N GLY A 25 -0.69 -15.18 -34.86
CA GLY A 25 -2.15 -15.16 -34.74
C GLY A 25 -2.78 -14.47 -33.53
N GLY A 26 -2.04 -13.67 -32.76
CA GLY A 26 -2.60 -12.85 -31.69
C GLY A 26 -2.00 -11.45 -31.76
N ALA A 27 -2.83 -10.45 -32.04
CA ALA A 27 -2.43 -9.06 -32.13
C ALA A 27 -1.69 -8.63 -30.84
N GLN A 28 -0.55 -7.97 -31.08
CA GLN A 28 0.39 -7.50 -30.09
C GLN A 28 -0.14 -6.20 -29.46
N ASP A 29 -0.65 -6.26 -28.24
CA ASP A 29 -0.66 -5.08 -27.37
C ASP A 29 0.64 -5.09 -26.55
N GLY A 30 1.67 -4.47 -27.12
CA GLY A 30 2.91 -4.20 -26.41
C GLY A 30 2.69 -3.30 -25.20
N ILE A 31 3.74 -3.19 -24.37
CA ILE A 31 3.89 -2.34 -23.17
C ILE A 31 3.66 -0.82 -23.45
N LEU A 32 3.25 -0.44 -24.67
CA LEU A 32 3.03 0.92 -25.15
C LEU A 32 1.59 1.15 -25.67
N GLY A 33 0.61 0.37 -25.22
CA GLY A 33 -0.80 0.73 -25.39
C GLY A 33 -1.17 2.00 -24.62
N PRO A 34 -2.19 2.78 -25.03
CA PRO A 34 -2.67 3.92 -24.24
C PRO A 34 -3.04 3.41 -22.85
N LEU A 35 -2.28 3.86 -21.85
CA LEU A 35 -2.50 3.50 -20.46
C LEU A 35 -3.98 3.73 -20.11
N PRO A 36 -4.68 2.73 -19.55
CA PRO A 36 -6.10 2.88 -19.24
C PRO A 36 -6.28 4.12 -18.35
N GLY A 37 -7.26 4.95 -18.69
CA GLY A 37 -7.49 6.23 -18.02
C GLY A 37 -7.73 6.09 -16.51
N PHE A 38 -7.77 7.23 -15.82
CA PHE A 38 -7.99 7.30 -14.38
C PHE A 38 -9.21 6.45 -13.96
N ARG A 39 -8.99 5.42 -13.13
CA ARG A 39 -10.08 4.62 -12.57
C ARG A 39 -10.67 5.35 -11.39
N HIS A 40 -11.96 5.61 -11.47
CA HIS A 40 -12.73 6.29 -10.45
C HIS A 40 -13.04 5.37 -9.27
N PHE A 41 -13.06 5.96 -8.07
CA PHE A 41 -13.23 5.27 -6.77
C PHE A 41 -14.54 4.47 -6.65
N LEU A 42 -15.66 4.99 -7.18
CA LEU A 42 -17.00 4.36 -7.13
C LEU A 42 -17.48 3.79 -8.47
N GLY A 43 -16.68 3.91 -9.53
CA GLY A 43 -17.10 3.62 -10.91
C GLY A 43 -17.07 4.86 -11.82
N ALA A 44 -17.21 4.64 -13.14
CA ALA A 44 -17.15 5.72 -14.10
C ALA A 44 -18.33 6.70 -13.89
N PRO A 45 -18.06 8.00 -13.62
CA PRO A 45 -19.11 8.94 -13.26
C PRO A 45 -20.01 9.24 -14.46
N GLY A 46 -21.32 9.17 -14.20
CA GLY A 46 -22.36 9.66 -15.11
C GLY A 46 -22.21 11.15 -15.39
N ALA A 47 -22.90 11.66 -16.41
CA ALA A 47 -22.79 13.06 -16.81
C ALA A 47 -23.19 14.04 -15.67
N ALA A 48 -24.18 13.66 -14.85
CA ALA A 48 -24.64 14.44 -13.70
C ALA A 48 -23.71 14.38 -12.47
N GLU A 49 -22.89 13.34 -12.36
CA GLU A 49 -21.94 13.15 -11.26
C GLU A 49 -20.60 13.85 -11.52
N ARG A 50 -20.42 14.37 -12.74
CA ARG A 50 -19.22 15.10 -13.12
C ARG A 50 -19.29 16.50 -12.54
N PHE A 51 -18.14 16.96 -12.06
CA PHE A 51 -17.97 18.32 -11.59
C PHE A 51 -18.29 19.33 -12.71
N GLN A 52 -19.17 20.28 -12.42
CA GLN A 52 -19.55 21.37 -13.31
C GLN A 52 -19.06 22.70 -12.74
N VAL A 53 -18.65 23.60 -13.62
CA VAL A 53 -18.34 24.99 -13.27
C VAL A 53 -19.48 25.84 -13.76
N ASP A 54 -20.22 26.41 -12.81
CA ASP A 54 -21.35 27.32 -13.08
C ASP A 54 -22.38 26.67 -14.04
N GLY A 55 -22.61 25.36 -13.87
CA GLY A 55 -23.56 24.55 -14.67
C GLY A 55 -23.00 23.96 -15.97
N ALA A 56 -21.75 24.25 -16.34
CA ALA A 56 -21.12 23.74 -17.56
C ALA A 56 -20.03 22.70 -17.28
N ASP A 57 -19.95 21.66 -18.13
CA ASP A 57 -18.82 20.71 -18.13
C ASP A 57 -17.56 21.42 -18.66
N PRO A 58 -16.49 21.56 -17.86
CA PRO A 58 -15.27 22.23 -18.28
C PRO A 58 -14.58 21.54 -19.46
N ARG A 59 -14.87 20.26 -19.75
CA ARG A 59 -14.33 19.55 -20.92
C ARG A 59 -14.99 19.99 -22.23
N GLN A 60 -16.19 20.55 -22.15
CA GLN A 60 -17.03 20.90 -23.30
C GLN A 60 -17.07 22.41 -23.55
N SER A 61 -16.65 23.23 -22.57
CA SER A 61 -16.59 24.69 -22.68
C SER A 61 -15.22 25.24 -22.31
N ALA A 62 -14.60 25.98 -23.25
CA ALA A 62 -13.31 26.64 -23.03
C ALA A 62 -13.39 27.71 -21.92
N ASP A 63 -14.51 28.44 -21.85
CA ASP A 63 -14.74 29.45 -20.82
C ASP A 63 -14.86 28.82 -19.43
N ALA A 64 -15.63 27.73 -19.32
CA ALA A 64 -15.74 26.97 -18.08
C ALA A 64 -14.38 26.40 -17.63
N MET A 65 -13.55 25.93 -18.58
CA MET A 65 -12.18 25.48 -18.30
C MET A 65 -11.28 26.64 -17.81
N ALA A 66 -11.41 27.83 -18.39
CA ALA A 66 -10.65 29.01 -17.96
C ALA A 66 -11.04 29.44 -16.53
N VAL A 67 -12.34 29.44 -16.21
CA VAL A 67 -12.85 29.72 -14.87
C VAL A 67 -12.34 28.67 -13.87
N LEU A 68 -12.40 27.38 -14.22
CA LEU A 68 -11.88 26.30 -13.38
C LEU A 68 -10.40 26.52 -13.03
N ARG A 69 -9.56 26.77 -14.04
CA ARG A 69 -8.12 27.02 -13.85
C ARG A 69 -7.85 28.24 -12.97
N ARG A 70 -8.66 29.30 -13.08
CA ARG A 70 -8.55 30.47 -12.20
C ARG A 70 -8.89 30.12 -10.74
N ARG A 71 -10.00 29.40 -10.51
CA ARG A 71 -10.41 28.97 -9.16
C ARG A 71 -9.40 28.01 -8.53
N LEU A 72 -8.88 27.03 -9.27
CA LEU A 72 -7.84 26.10 -8.79
C LEU A 72 -6.54 26.81 -8.43
N ARG A 73 -6.13 27.83 -9.20
CA ARG A 73 -4.96 28.67 -8.83
C ARG A 73 -5.21 29.44 -7.54
N GLY A 74 -6.39 30.04 -7.38
CA GLY A 74 -6.76 30.70 -6.12
C GLY A 74 -6.76 29.73 -4.92
N LEU A 75 -7.32 28.54 -5.10
CA LEU A 75 -7.31 27.49 -4.08
C LEU A 75 -5.87 27.08 -3.72
N ALA A 76 -4.99 26.85 -4.70
CA ALA A 76 -3.61 26.48 -4.44
C ALA A 76 -2.86 27.54 -3.62
N LEU A 77 -3.11 28.82 -3.88
CA LEU A 77 -2.56 29.93 -3.08
C LEU A 77 -3.07 29.89 -1.64
N LEU A 78 -4.35 29.58 -1.42
CA LEU A 78 -4.94 29.46 -0.09
C LEU A 78 -4.44 28.21 0.65
N MET A 79 -4.27 27.09 -0.04
CA MET A 79 -3.70 25.86 0.55
C MET A 79 -2.25 26.07 1.02
N GLY A 80 -1.49 26.94 0.32
CA GLY A 80 -0.15 27.34 0.74
C GLY A 80 -0.12 28.27 1.96
N ASN A 81 -1.24 28.91 2.30
CA ASN A 81 -1.30 29.93 3.35
C ASN A 81 -2.55 29.74 4.23
N ARG A 82 -2.46 28.81 5.19
CA ARG A 82 -3.55 28.53 6.14
C ARG A 82 -3.82 29.78 6.98
N PRO A 83 -5.05 30.32 6.99
CA PRO A 83 -5.41 31.42 7.88
C PRO A 83 -5.22 30.99 9.35
N ALA A 84 -4.58 31.81 10.17
CA ALA A 84 -4.28 31.51 11.57
C ALA A 84 -5.53 31.19 12.43
N HIS A 85 -6.72 31.56 11.96
CA HIS A 85 -8.00 31.37 12.65
C HIS A 85 -9.04 30.63 11.81
N ALA A 86 -8.61 29.83 10.83
CA ALA A 86 -9.54 28.95 10.12
C ALA A 86 -10.12 27.93 11.11
N ALA A 87 -11.39 28.11 11.49
CA ALA A 87 -12.10 27.19 12.37
C ALA A 87 -12.12 25.79 11.74
N GLU A 88 -11.80 24.77 12.55
CA GLU A 88 -12.06 23.39 12.17
C GLU A 88 -13.57 23.18 12.03
N ASN A 89 -13.97 22.30 11.11
CA ASN A 89 -15.39 22.01 10.92
C ASN A 89 -15.92 21.23 12.15
N PRO A 90 -16.81 21.81 12.98
CA PRO A 90 -17.29 21.15 14.19
C PRO A 90 -18.18 19.93 13.91
N GLN A 91 -18.72 19.80 12.69
CA GLN A 91 -19.60 18.71 12.30
C GLN A 91 -18.83 17.46 11.85
N ILE A 92 -17.53 17.58 11.56
CA ILE A 92 -16.71 16.47 11.06
C ILE A 92 -15.50 16.31 11.97
N PRO A 93 -15.53 15.34 12.91
CA PRO A 93 -14.37 15.02 13.72
C PRO A 93 -13.16 14.71 12.83
N SER A 94 -12.01 15.29 13.17
CA SER A 94 -10.76 15.17 12.39
C SER A 94 -10.31 13.72 12.18
N GLY A 95 -10.68 12.80 13.08
CA GLY A 95 -10.42 11.37 12.95
C GLY A 95 -10.96 10.75 11.65
N TYR A 96 -12.12 11.20 11.16
CA TYR A 96 -12.68 10.72 9.89
C TYR A 96 -11.80 11.07 8.69
N THR A 97 -11.07 12.19 8.75
CA THR A 97 -10.13 12.57 7.69
C THR A 97 -9.00 11.55 7.55
N TYR A 98 -8.43 11.10 8.67
CA TYR A 98 -7.34 10.11 8.66
C TYR A 98 -7.83 8.71 8.28
N LEU A 99 -9.01 8.31 8.75
CA LEU A 99 -9.63 7.05 8.33
C LEU A 99 -9.93 7.05 6.82
N LEU A 100 -10.42 8.16 6.29
CA LEU A 100 -10.68 8.31 4.86
C LEU A 100 -9.38 8.29 4.05
N GLN A 101 -8.29 8.88 4.56
CA GLN A 101 -6.97 8.77 3.92
C GLN A 101 -6.49 7.32 3.85
N LEU A 102 -6.55 6.56 4.95
CA LEU A 102 -6.20 5.13 4.96
C LEU A 102 -7.02 4.34 3.94
N THR A 103 -8.34 4.58 3.92
CA THR A 103 -9.27 3.95 2.98
C THR A 103 -8.95 4.31 1.52
N ALA A 104 -8.64 5.58 1.27
CA ALA A 104 -8.27 6.08 -0.06
C ALA A 104 -6.92 5.50 -0.53
N HIS A 105 -5.95 5.32 0.36
CA HIS A 105 -4.68 4.67 0.04
C HIS A 105 -4.86 3.22 -0.39
N ASP A 106 -5.78 2.49 0.25
CA ASP A 106 -6.10 1.12 -0.17
C ASP A 106 -6.80 1.08 -1.53
N LEU A 107 -7.69 2.04 -1.76
CA LEU A 107 -8.51 2.08 -2.97
C LEU A 107 -7.75 2.58 -4.19
N VAL A 108 -6.72 3.42 -4.01
CA VAL A 108 -5.97 4.03 -5.09
C VAL A 108 -4.49 3.77 -4.91
N SER A 109 -3.91 2.98 -5.81
CA SER A 109 -2.48 2.86 -6.00
C SER A 109 -2.14 3.39 -7.39
N THR A 110 -1.70 4.64 -7.44
CA THR A 110 -1.31 5.29 -8.69
C THR A 110 0.19 5.08 -8.90
N THR A 111 0.56 4.21 -9.83
CA THR A 111 1.96 4.02 -10.21
C THR A 111 2.27 4.86 -11.44
N THR A 112 2.57 6.15 -11.25
CA THR A 112 3.19 6.96 -12.30
C THR A 112 4.69 6.97 -12.07
N GLY A 113 5.44 6.24 -12.89
CA GLY A 113 6.89 6.41 -12.93
C GLY A 113 7.22 7.85 -13.31
N PHE A 114 8.11 8.53 -12.57
CA PHE A 114 8.41 9.95 -12.81
C PHE A 114 8.90 10.23 -14.24
N TRP A 115 9.55 9.25 -14.88
CA TRP A 115 9.99 9.30 -16.28
C TRP A 115 8.84 9.32 -17.29
N SER A 116 7.66 8.83 -16.92
CA SER A 116 6.48 8.79 -17.78
C SER A 116 5.78 10.17 -17.88
N ALA A 117 6.08 11.08 -16.95
CA ALA A 117 5.46 12.41 -16.85
C ALA A 117 5.69 13.31 -18.08
N GLY A 118 6.66 13.00 -18.95
CA GLY A 118 7.01 13.81 -20.12
C GLY A 118 6.33 13.43 -21.45
N GLY A 119 5.59 12.31 -21.51
CA GLY A 119 4.90 11.85 -22.73
C GLY A 119 3.50 12.44 -22.92
N PRO A 120 2.90 12.35 -24.11
CA PRO A 120 1.51 12.75 -24.33
C PRO A 120 0.60 11.83 -23.50
N ARG A 121 0.11 12.34 -22.37
CA ARG A 121 -0.81 11.67 -21.45
C ARG A 121 -0.29 10.31 -20.95
N PRO A 122 0.64 10.27 -19.98
CA PRO A 122 0.83 9.06 -19.19
C PRO A 122 -0.48 8.75 -18.50
N GLY A 123 -1.22 7.75 -18.97
CA GLY A 123 -2.46 7.33 -18.33
C GLY A 123 -2.14 6.90 -16.91
N VAL A 124 -2.70 7.63 -15.97
CA VAL A 124 -2.54 7.40 -14.55
C VAL A 124 -3.53 6.30 -14.17
N ALA A 125 -3.15 5.05 -14.39
CA ALA A 125 -3.99 3.91 -14.05
C ALA A 125 -3.86 3.58 -12.55
N ASN A 126 -5.01 3.31 -11.92
CA ASN A 126 -5.01 2.70 -10.60
C ASN A 126 -4.58 1.23 -10.75
N ALA A 127 -3.47 0.87 -10.12
CA ALA A 127 -2.92 -0.48 -10.10
C ALA A 127 -3.62 -1.42 -9.10
N ALA A 128 -4.55 -0.90 -8.28
CA ALA A 128 -5.34 -1.74 -7.37
C ALA A 128 -6.28 -2.68 -8.14
N GLY A 129 -6.08 -3.98 -7.99
CA GLY A 129 -6.90 -5.00 -8.68
C GLY A 129 -8.33 -5.16 -8.14
N ALA A 130 -8.59 -4.76 -6.90
CA ALA A 130 -9.91 -4.73 -6.29
C ALA A 130 -9.94 -3.80 -5.05
N PRO A 131 -11.09 -3.15 -4.77
CA PRO A 131 -11.21 -2.23 -3.65
C PRO A 131 -11.22 -2.93 -2.28
N LEU A 132 -10.79 -2.23 -1.23
CA LEU A 132 -10.90 -2.63 0.19
C LEU A 132 -10.30 -3.99 0.51
N ARG A 133 -9.17 -4.33 -0.12
CA ARG A 133 -8.41 -5.56 0.16
C ARG A 133 -7.36 -5.37 1.26
N LEU A 134 -7.27 -4.18 1.85
CA LEU A 134 -6.28 -3.84 2.87
C LEU A 134 -4.85 -4.08 2.36
N ARG A 135 -4.60 -3.95 1.06
CA ARG A 135 -3.26 -3.97 0.46
C ARG A 135 -2.39 -2.85 1.01
N THR A 136 -2.98 -1.75 1.46
CA THR A 136 -2.24 -0.68 2.14
C THR A 136 -1.60 -1.15 3.46
N LEU A 137 -2.14 -2.20 4.10
CA LEU A 137 -1.59 -2.85 5.29
C LEU A 137 -0.78 -4.11 4.93
N TYR A 138 -1.38 -5.04 4.20
CA TYR A 138 -0.79 -6.36 3.93
C TYR A 138 0.19 -6.37 2.75
N GLY A 139 0.18 -5.35 1.89
CA GLY A 139 0.93 -5.35 0.63
C GLY A 139 0.51 -6.52 -0.26
N ASP A 140 1.51 -7.21 -0.81
CA ASP A 140 1.35 -8.50 -1.50
C ASP A 140 1.60 -9.70 -0.55
N GLY A 141 1.54 -9.47 0.76
CA GLY A 141 1.71 -10.45 1.82
C GLY A 141 3.15 -10.53 2.38
N PRO A 142 3.38 -11.42 3.37
CA PRO A 142 4.64 -11.48 4.10
C PRO A 142 5.83 -11.97 3.27
N GLY A 143 5.59 -12.69 2.17
CA GLY A 143 6.64 -13.07 1.22
C GLY A 143 7.18 -11.90 0.39
N ALA A 144 6.31 -10.94 0.03
CA ALA A 144 6.68 -9.79 -0.79
C ALA A 144 7.10 -8.58 0.06
N CYS A 145 6.46 -8.38 1.21
CA CYS A 145 6.73 -7.28 2.15
C CYS A 145 7.23 -7.79 3.51
N PRO A 146 8.31 -8.60 3.59
CA PRO A 146 8.74 -9.25 4.83
C PRO A 146 9.21 -8.27 5.91
N PHE A 147 9.47 -7.00 5.55
CA PHE A 147 9.85 -5.94 6.47
C PHE A 147 8.71 -5.48 7.38
N ALA A 148 7.45 -5.58 6.91
CA ALA A 148 6.26 -5.19 7.68
C ALA A 148 5.85 -6.24 8.71
N PHE A 149 6.30 -7.48 8.54
CA PHE A 149 5.94 -8.59 9.42
C PHE A 149 7.09 -8.97 10.37
N ALA A 150 6.73 -9.34 11.59
CA ALA A 150 7.62 -9.88 12.60
C ALA A 150 7.72 -11.41 12.45
N PRO A 151 8.91 -12.00 12.62
CA PRO A 151 9.03 -13.45 12.76
C PRO A 151 8.41 -13.90 14.08
N ASP A 152 7.52 -14.89 14.04
CA ASP A 152 6.83 -15.41 15.24
C ASP A 152 7.75 -16.30 16.11
N GLY A 153 8.92 -16.68 15.59
CA GLY A 153 9.94 -17.45 16.31
C GLY A 153 11.17 -17.74 15.45
N ALA A 154 12.20 -18.35 16.05
CA ALA A 154 13.50 -18.59 15.40
C ALA A 154 13.45 -19.47 14.14
N ARG A 155 12.37 -20.24 13.94
CA ARG A 155 12.16 -21.10 12.77
C ARG A 155 10.95 -20.71 11.93
N ASP A 156 10.31 -19.58 12.25
CA ASP A 156 9.16 -19.11 11.48
C ASP A 156 9.62 -18.38 10.21
N LEU A 157 9.29 -18.97 9.07
CA LEU A 157 9.54 -18.40 7.74
C LEU A 157 8.30 -17.73 7.16
N THR A 158 7.13 -17.88 7.79
CA THR A 158 5.85 -17.41 7.27
C THR A 158 5.55 -15.97 7.65
N ARG A 159 6.03 -15.51 8.82
CA ARG A 159 5.88 -14.14 9.35
C ARG A 159 4.43 -13.68 9.29
N SER A 160 3.60 -14.19 10.19
CA SER A 160 2.16 -13.88 10.16
C SER A 160 1.82 -12.60 10.90
N ARG A 161 2.56 -12.24 11.95
CA ARG A 161 2.30 -11.04 12.77
C ARG A 161 2.88 -9.78 12.16
N PHE A 162 2.20 -8.65 12.34
CA PHE A 162 2.75 -7.33 12.04
C PHE A 162 3.81 -6.91 13.06
N ARG A 163 4.82 -6.20 12.56
CA ARG A 163 5.88 -5.63 13.38
C ARG A 163 5.43 -4.31 14.00
N LEU A 164 5.29 -4.32 15.32
CA LEU A 164 4.99 -3.13 16.12
C LEU A 164 6.24 -2.67 16.87
N SER A 165 6.40 -1.36 17.00
CA SER A 165 7.45 -0.74 17.83
C SER A 165 6.84 -0.10 19.07
N ALA A 166 7.64 0.06 20.13
CA ALA A 166 7.21 0.84 21.28
C ALA A 166 7.23 2.34 20.92
N ILE A 167 6.25 3.09 21.40
CA ILE A 167 6.25 4.56 21.29
C ILE A 167 7.48 5.10 22.03
N ARG A 168 8.10 6.15 21.51
CA ARG A 168 9.22 6.82 22.19
C ARG A 168 8.79 7.28 23.59
N GLY A 169 9.56 6.91 24.61
CA GLY A 169 9.27 7.26 26.00
C GLY A 169 8.22 6.35 26.66
N ALA A 170 7.82 5.25 25.99
CA ALA A 170 7.00 4.23 26.64
C ALA A 170 7.73 3.68 27.88
N PRO A 171 7.04 3.57 29.03
CA PRO A 171 7.63 3.00 30.23
C PRO A 171 8.02 1.54 29.98
N ALA A 172 9.26 1.18 30.31
CA ALA A 172 9.88 -0.10 29.97
C ALA A 172 9.19 -1.34 30.58
N ALA A 173 8.25 -1.16 31.52
CA ALA A 173 7.57 -2.24 32.23
C ALA A 173 6.18 -1.81 32.72
N THR A 174 5.24 -1.58 31.81
CA THR A 174 3.80 -1.49 32.17
C THR A 174 3.07 -2.78 31.80
N PRO A 175 2.06 -3.20 32.60
CA PRO A 175 1.17 -4.31 32.24
C PRO A 175 0.49 -4.10 30.88
N ASP A 176 0.25 -2.83 30.51
CA ASP A 176 -0.29 -2.39 29.22
C ASP A 176 0.79 -2.13 28.16
N ALA A 177 1.83 -2.95 28.11
CA ALA A 177 2.86 -2.87 27.05
C ALA A 177 2.29 -2.99 25.63
N GLY A 178 1.03 -3.43 25.48
CA GLY A 178 0.27 -3.40 24.23
C GLY A 178 -0.29 -2.03 23.86
N ALA A 179 -0.60 -1.15 24.83
CA ALA A 179 -1.20 0.16 24.58
C ALA A 179 -0.20 1.21 24.07
N TYR A 180 1.10 1.03 24.37
CA TYR A 180 2.16 1.93 23.93
C TYR A 180 2.86 1.43 22.66
N ARG A 181 2.09 0.99 21.68
CA ARG A 181 2.59 0.50 20.39
C ARG A 181 2.30 1.49 19.27
N ASP A 182 3.27 1.60 18.37
CA ASP A 182 3.19 2.33 17.10
C ASP A 182 3.69 1.41 15.98
N ILE A 183 3.55 1.87 14.74
CA ILE A 183 4.06 1.18 13.57
C ILE A 183 5.56 0.86 13.71
N GLY A 184 5.97 -0.27 13.15
CA GLY A 184 7.38 -0.68 13.15
C GLY A 184 8.27 0.37 12.47
N ARG A 185 9.36 0.78 13.13
CA ARG A 185 10.35 1.68 12.52
C ARG A 185 11.77 1.13 12.67
N ALA A 186 12.54 1.14 11.58
CA ALA A 186 13.95 0.75 11.60
C ALA A 186 14.86 1.98 11.50
N ALA A 187 15.90 2.05 12.31
CA ALA A 187 16.96 3.01 12.08
C ALA A 187 17.78 2.59 10.84
N THR A 188 17.98 3.51 9.90
CA THR A 188 18.80 3.29 8.71
C THR A 188 20.04 4.19 8.81
N PRO A 189 21.17 3.69 9.37
CA PRO A 189 22.37 4.48 9.58
C PRO A 189 22.86 5.14 8.28
N GLY A 190 23.27 6.41 8.34
CA GLY A 190 23.80 7.14 7.19
C GLY A 190 22.76 7.78 6.26
N THR A 191 21.46 7.67 6.55
CA THR A 191 20.40 8.28 5.73
C THR A 191 20.19 9.75 6.12
N LEU A 192 20.36 10.67 5.16
CA LEU A 192 20.29 12.13 5.38
C LEU A 192 18.85 12.68 5.53
N GLY A 193 17.82 11.85 5.47
CA GLY A 193 16.40 12.26 5.42
C GLY A 193 15.53 11.81 6.60
N THR A 194 16.03 10.93 7.48
CA THR A 194 15.21 10.49 8.62
C THR A 194 15.11 11.63 9.62
N ARG A 195 13.89 12.14 9.86
CA ARG A 195 13.61 13.11 10.94
C ARG A 195 14.34 12.63 12.19
N ARG A 196 15.19 13.47 12.81
CA ARG A 196 16.13 13.08 13.88
C ARG A 196 15.52 12.08 14.89
N GLY A 197 15.92 10.82 14.78
CA GLY A 197 15.51 9.73 15.68
C GLY A 197 14.18 9.03 15.36
N SER A 198 13.56 9.30 14.20
CA SER A 198 12.43 8.53 13.67
C SER A 198 13.00 7.62 12.59
N GLY A 199 13.01 6.31 12.84
CA GLY A 199 13.40 5.32 11.84
C GLY A 199 12.44 5.32 10.64
N GLU A 200 12.87 4.68 9.56
CA GLU A 200 12.05 4.39 8.40
C GLU A 200 10.87 3.49 8.79
N ALA A 201 9.66 3.90 8.41
CA ALA A 201 8.46 3.11 8.65
C ALA A 201 8.48 1.81 7.85
N LEU A 202 8.24 0.71 8.55
CA LEU A 202 8.24 -0.63 8.00
C LEU A 202 6.81 -1.02 7.61
N LEU A 203 6.23 -0.26 6.70
CA LEU A 203 4.85 -0.43 6.23
C LEU A 203 4.84 -0.84 4.76
N ALA A 204 3.88 -1.70 4.38
CA ALA A 204 3.69 -2.06 2.98
C ALA A 204 3.39 -0.84 2.09
N ASP A 205 2.66 0.14 2.63
CA ASP A 205 2.37 1.42 1.99
C ASP A 205 2.91 2.59 2.83
N THR A 206 3.97 3.21 2.35
CA THR A 206 4.65 4.31 3.06
C THR A 206 3.79 5.57 3.19
N ARG A 207 2.71 5.70 2.40
CA ARG A 207 1.77 6.83 2.52
C ARG A 207 1.07 6.87 3.88
N ASN A 208 0.98 5.72 4.55
CA ASN A 208 0.41 5.62 5.88
C ASN A 208 1.30 6.21 7.00
N ASP A 209 2.52 6.65 6.68
CA ASP A 209 3.43 7.35 7.61
C ASP A 209 3.52 8.88 7.36
N GLN A 210 2.65 9.44 6.53
CA GLN A 210 2.72 10.89 6.20
C GLN A 210 2.31 11.79 7.38
N SER A 211 1.53 11.28 8.33
CA SER A 211 1.13 11.99 9.54
C SER A 211 1.11 11.07 10.76
N ALA A 212 1.36 11.62 11.94
CA ALA A 212 1.36 10.84 13.18
C ALA A 212 -0.01 10.17 13.46
N LEU A 213 -1.11 10.86 13.14
CA LEU A 213 -2.45 10.33 13.33
C LEU A 213 -2.75 9.18 12.34
N LEU A 214 -2.30 9.29 11.10
CA LEU A 214 -2.45 8.20 10.13
C LEU A 214 -1.60 6.97 10.51
N ALA A 215 -0.38 7.19 11.00
CA ALA A 215 0.47 6.12 11.53
C ALA A 215 -0.21 5.40 12.73
N GLN A 216 -0.79 6.15 13.66
CA GLN A 216 -1.53 5.57 14.79
C GLN A 216 -2.74 4.76 14.36
N VAL A 217 -3.56 5.28 13.43
CA VAL A 217 -4.70 4.52 12.89
C VAL A 217 -4.22 3.24 12.21
N THR A 218 -3.12 3.30 11.47
CA THR A 218 -2.49 2.12 10.83
C THR A 218 -2.05 1.10 11.89
N GLY A 219 -1.35 1.54 12.93
CA GLY A 219 -0.93 0.70 14.05
C GLY A 219 -2.10 0.03 14.78
N LEU A 220 -3.24 0.70 14.90
CA LEU A 220 -4.45 0.09 15.49
C LEU A 220 -4.96 -1.11 14.66
N PHE A 221 -4.94 -1.01 13.33
CA PHE A 221 -5.31 -2.15 12.47
C PHE A 221 -4.30 -3.29 12.54
N GLU A 222 -3.00 -2.97 12.64
CA GLU A 222 -1.95 -3.98 12.84
C GLU A 222 -2.07 -4.69 14.19
N MET A 223 -2.36 -3.94 15.27
CA MET A 223 -2.66 -4.48 16.59
C MET A 223 -3.90 -5.37 16.56
N LEU A 224 -4.96 -4.94 15.88
CA LEU A 224 -6.18 -5.73 15.71
C LEU A 224 -5.87 -7.06 15.00
N HIS A 225 -5.09 -7.03 13.93
CA HIS A 225 -4.66 -8.25 13.22
C HIS A 225 -3.89 -9.20 14.16
N ASN A 226 -2.91 -8.68 14.90
CA ASN A 226 -2.13 -9.48 15.84
C ASN A 226 -3.01 -10.07 16.94
N ALA A 227 -3.97 -9.31 17.47
CA ALA A 227 -4.93 -9.80 18.45
C ALA A 227 -5.83 -10.91 17.87
N ILE A 228 -6.26 -10.79 16.61
CA ILE A 228 -7.02 -11.85 15.93
C ILE A 228 -6.16 -13.12 15.79
N LEU A 229 -4.88 -12.99 15.43
CA LEU A 229 -3.96 -14.14 15.36
C LEU A 229 -3.82 -14.85 16.70
N ASP A 230 -3.78 -14.10 17.81
CA ASP A 230 -3.70 -14.67 19.15
C ASP A 230 -4.98 -15.41 19.56
N MET A 231 -6.14 -15.07 18.98
CA MET A 231 -7.40 -15.78 19.18
C MET A 231 -7.52 -17.07 18.36
N ILE A 232 -6.72 -17.24 17.31
CA ILE A 232 -6.79 -18.42 16.44
C ILE A 232 -5.95 -19.54 17.05
N PRO A 233 -6.57 -20.71 17.36
CA PRO A 233 -5.82 -21.83 17.92
C PRO A 233 -4.77 -22.32 16.91
N PRO A 234 -3.58 -22.74 17.37
CA PRO A 234 -2.52 -23.20 16.49
C PRO A 234 -3.01 -24.36 15.61
N VAL A 235 -2.59 -24.39 14.34
CA VAL A 235 -3.01 -25.39 13.33
C VAL A 235 -2.84 -26.84 13.83
N GLN A 236 -1.89 -27.09 14.74
CA GLN A 236 -1.72 -28.41 15.36
C GLN A 236 -2.90 -28.83 16.25
N GLN A 237 -3.54 -27.90 16.96
CA GLN A 237 -4.74 -28.17 17.75
C GLN A 237 -5.96 -28.41 16.85
N ILE A 238 -6.07 -27.69 15.72
CA ILE A 238 -7.14 -27.90 14.72
C ILE A 238 -7.03 -29.30 14.08
N ARG A 239 -5.81 -29.73 13.74
CA ARG A 239 -5.55 -31.09 13.20
C ARG A 239 -5.81 -32.19 14.22
N ARG A 240 -5.49 -31.96 15.50
CA ARG A 240 -5.81 -32.91 16.58
C ARG A 240 -7.31 -32.99 16.85
N GLY A 241 -8.02 -31.86 16.87
CA GLY A 241 -9.48 -31.82 17.07
C GLY A 241 -10.25 -32.54 15.96
N THR A 242 -9.87 -32.33 14.69
CA THR A 242 -10.45 -33.04 13.54
C THR A 242 -10.09 -34.52 13.51
N ALA A 243 -8.87 -34.90 13.87
CA ALA A 243 -8.47 -36.30 14.00
C ALA A 243 -9.29 -37.03 15.09
N ILE A 244 -9.46 -36.42 16.27
CA ILE A 244 -10.26 -36.97 17.38
C ILE A 244 -11.73 -37.09 16.99
N ALA A 245 -12.31 -36.06 16.35
CA ALA A 245 -13.70 -36.12 15.86
C ALA A 245 -13.90 -37.21 14.80
N SER A 246 -12.95 -37.41 13.88
CA SER A 246 -13.00 -38.47 12.86
C SER A 246 -12.78 -39.87 13.42
N ALA A 247 -12.06 -40.00 14.54
CA ALA A 247 -11.86 -41.26 15.24
C ALA A 247 -13.10 -41.61 16.08
N ALA A 248 -13.74 -40.61 16.69
CA ALA A 248 -14.99 -40.77 17.44
C ALA A 248 -16.17 -41.17 16.53
N SER A 249 -16.24 -40.64 15.30
CA SER A 249 -17.27 -41.06 14.33
C SER A 249 -17.06 -42.47 13.78
N ARG A 250 -15.81 -42.93 13.68
CA ARG A 250 -15.46 -44.30 13.26
C ARG A 250 -15.71 -45.38 14.32
N ARG A 251 -15.68 -45.03 15.62
CA ARG A 251 -15.99 -45.95 16.73
C ARG A 251 -17.49 -46.13 17.03
N ARG A 252 -18.36 -45.33 16.40
CA ARG A 252 -19.83 -45.39 16.56
C ARG A 252 -20.55 -46.14 15.43
N ARG A 253 -19.82 -46.83 14.57
CA ARG A 253 -20.32 -47.84 13.61
C ARG A 253 -19.83 -49.21 14.05
#